data_AF-A0A8J5MEI6-F1
#
_entry.id   AF-A0A8J5MEI6-F1
#
_cell.length_a   1.000
_cell.length_b   1.000
_cell.length_c   1.000
_cell.angle_alpha   90.00
_cell.angle_beta   90.00
_cell.angle_gamma   90.00
#
_symmetry.space_group_name_H-M   'P 1'
#
loop_
_entity.id
_entity.type
_entity.pdbx_description
1 polymer ?
#
loop_
_entity_poly.entity_id
_entity_poly.type
_entity_poly.pdbx_seq_one_letter_code
_entity_poly.pdbx_strand_id
1 'polypeptide(L)'
;MESDDSMSVLLPMVSLMLLLVFAGGLWFLRTRNQLRGASQSFLARMLLQEQETVTRLDLERGEAQAERWKCSVCEFSNAMDRPTCMLCGTKNSKREELPRLKQSIAGRDERLSSTSSITMLTRPSLTAQRQKYARRRKEWVRCLGEDGESAFWTRADVAAAARRLTVVNGAANHGTHGRVSVGFVTHMVRRSSMIGDVGRLTFADVSQLDAAETISGYKLTARELELLDRVSRLPFPKKYTWFLERMGALLRPWEEGRIKLRVQREHILVESMEQLLGIQPEHIHFPLRIEFVGEAGIDAGGLQREWFSILFGRLLDDELGLFMTCHRHTQAVAINPHSEDCTADHLLYFRGIGRLLGRALLEGQTMQARLCLPILKHFLGTPITFSDLQYVDPEVYTSMLWIRDNDGVDALELTFCVTELRADDEVITIDLVPDGRDKPVTDANKVEFLHLKLRYLMLDRYAPQLQALSLGLFEIIPQEALLVFDYQELELVLCGLPEIDMADWKSNTVVAPSFSDAPLVVDWFWEVIQGFTEDERARFLQFSTGSSRVPVQGFKGLTSYDGRICPFSLRPLPNQTRGFPKVHTCFNRVELPLYTTKTDLETALYAVLDMEWTEFSEE
;
A
#
# COMPACT_ATOMS: atom_id res chain seq x y z
N MET A 1 2.41 -86.81 53.17
CA MET A 1 1.10 -86.46 52.57
C MET A 1 1.12 -84.96 52.38
N GLU A 2 1.93 -84.50 51.43
CA GLU A 2 2.17 -83.09 51.15
C GLU A 2 2.71 -83.04 49.72
N SER A 3 1.87 -82.60 48.79
CA SER A 3 2.24 -81.92 47.54
C SER A 3 1.06 -81.94 46.58
N ASP A 4 0.10 -81.01 46.73
CA ASP A 4 -0.68 -80.56 45.58
C ASP A 4 -1.33 -79.17 45.79
N ASP A 5 -0.66 -78.29 46.56
CA ASP A 5 -1.15 -76.92 46.82
C ASP A 5 -0.45 -75.85 45.96
N SER A 6 0.50 -76.21 45.10
CA SER A 6 1.15 -75.23 44.22
C SER A 6 0.28 -74.84 43.02
N MET A 7 -0.65 -75.70 42.60
CA MET A 7 -1.46 -75.47 41.38
C MET A 7 -2.73 -74.66 41.64
N SER A 8 -3.21 -74.59 42.90
CA SER A 8 -4.39 -73.81 43.32
C SER A 8 -4.11 -72.30 43.43
N VAL A 9 -2.84 -71.91 43.64
CA VAL A 9 -2.42 -70.49 43.75
C VAL A 9 -1.89 -69.95 42.42
N LEU A 10 -1.29 -70.79 41.56
CA LEU A 10 -0.74 -70.36 40.27
C LEU A 10 -1.83 -69.93 39.27
N LEU A 11 -2.95 -70.65 39.20
CA LEU A 11 -4.05 -70.31 38.30
C LEU A 11 -4.66 -68.91 38.54
N PRO A 12 -5.04 -68.53 39.77
CA PRO A 12 -5.57 -67.20 40.04
C PRO A 12 -4.52 -66.10 39.86
N MET A 13 -3.24 -66.36 40.14
CA MET A 13 -2.16 -65.39 39.91
C MET A 13 -1.93 -65.13 38.41
N VAL A 14 -1.96 -66.18 37.58
CA VAL A 14 -1.86 -66.04 36.11
C VAL A 14 -3.10 -65.33 35.55
N SER A 15 -4.30 -65.63 36.08
CA SER A 15 -5.54 -64.97 35.69
C SER A 15 -5.54 -63.48 36.05
N LEU A 16 -5.05 -63.13 37.24
CA LEU A 16 -4.88 -61.74 37.67
C LEU A 16 -3.85 -60.99 36.82
N MET A 17 -2.73 -61.64 36.47
CA MET A 17 -1.73 -61.04 35.58
C MET A 17 -2.30 -60.81 34.17
N LEU A 18 -3.05 -61.76 33.61
CA LEU A 18 -3.69 -61.60 32.31
C LEU A 18 -4.74 -60.49 32.35
N LEU A 19 -5.51 -60.36 33.43
CA LEU A 19 -6.47 -59.27 33.63
C LEU A 19 -5.76 -57.90 33.74
N LEU A 20 -4.63 -57.81 34.44
CA LEU A 20 -3.85 -56.58 34.53
C LEU A 20 -3.21 -56.20 33.20
N VAL A 21 -2.71 -57.17 32.42
CA VAL A 21 -2.19 -56.94 31.07
C VAL A 21 -3.31 -56.50 30.11
N PHE A 22 -4.50 -57.10 30.22
CA PHE A 22 -5.65 -56.74 29.40
C PHE A 22 -6.21 -55.36 29.78
N ALA A 23 -6.29 -55.04 31.08
CA ALA A 23 -6.69 -53.73 31.58
C ALA A 23 -5.66 -52.65 31.23
N GLY A 24 -4.36 -52.95 31.33
CA GLY A 24 -3.27 -52.09 30.89
C GLY A 24 -3.26 -51.88 29.37
N GLY A 25 -3.57 -52.91 28.59
CA GLY A 25 -3.74 -52.84 27.14
C GLY A 25 -4.97 -52.02 26.72
N LEU A 26 -6.10 -52.18 27.41
CA LEU A 26 -7.30 -51.36 27.21
C LEU A 26 -7.09 -49.91 27.64
N TRP A 27 -6.41 -49.66 28.76
CA TRP A 27 -6.02 -48.32 29.17
C TRP A 27 -5.05 -47.72 28.16
N PHE A 28 -4.01 -48.44 27.73
CA PHE A 28 -3.09 -47.98 26.69
C PHE A 28 -3.80 -47.71 25.35
N LEU A 29 -4.74 -48.55 24.92
CA LEU A 29 -5.55 -48.32 23.72
C LEU A 29 -6.51 -47.13 23.89
N ARG A 30 -7.07 -46.93 25.08
CA ARG A 30 -7.95 -45.79 25.39
C ARG A 30 -7.18 -44.49 25.52
N THR A 31 -6.00 -44.49 26.13
CA THR A 31 -5.06 -43.37 26.22
C THR A 31 -4.44 -43.09 24.85
N ARG A 32 -4.14 -44.10 24.05
CA ARG A 32 -3.70 -43.95 22.64
C ARG A 32 -4.83 -43.46 21.73
N ASN A 33 -6.08 -43.86 21.96
CA ASN A 33 -7.24 -43.33 21.23
C ASN A 33 -7.66 -41.94 21.74
N GLN A 34 -7.45 -41.61 23.01
CA GLN A 34 -7.59 -40.24 23.54
C GLN A 34 -6.46 -39.34 23.06
N LEU A 35 -5.22 -39.84 22.95
CA LEU A 35 -4.09 -39.13 22.34
C LEU A 35 -4.26 -39.01 20.83
N ARG A 36 -4.81 -40.01 20.12
CA ARG A 36 -5.20 -39.89 18.69
C ARG A 36 -6.44 -39.02 18.46
N GLY A 37 -7.36 -38.97 19.43
CA GLY A 37 -8.56 -38.12 19.41
C GLY A 37 -8.29 -36.68 19.84
N ALA A 38 -7.26 -36.44 20.66
CA ALA A 38 -6.77 -35.12 21.05
C ALA A 38 -5.60 -34.63 20.17
N SER A 39 -5.02 -35.48 19.32
CA SER A 39 -4.08 -35.10 18.26
C SER A 39 -4.71 -34.99 16.87
N GLN A 40 -6.04 -35.04 16.75
CA GLN A 40 -6.72 -34.41 15.61
C GLN A 40 -6.74 -32.90 15.82
N SER A 41 -5.54 -32.35 15.97
CA SER A 41 -5.28 -30.92 16.01
C SER A 41 -5.86 -30.30 14.75
N PHE A 42 -6.55 -29.19 14.96
CA PHE A 42 -6.95 -28.15 14.01
C PHE A 42 -6.23 -28.15 12.63
N LEU A 43 -4.91 -28.39 12.59
CA LEU A 43 -4.11 -28.55 11.37
C LEU A 43 -4.58 -29.66 10.42
N ALA A 44 -5.02 -30.82 10.91
CA ALA A 44 -5.47 -31.93 10.05
C ALA A 44 -6.83 -31.65 9.37
N ARG A 45 -7.68 -30.80 9.98
CA ARG A 45 -8.91 -30.30 9.35
C ARG A 45 -8.65 -29.16 8.36
N MET A 46 -7.52 -28.48 8.49
CA MET A 46 -7.06 -27.47 7.53
C MET A 46 -6.40 -28.11 6.30
N LEU A 47 -5.93 -29.36 6.41
CA LEU A 47 -5.23 -30.09 5.35
C LEU A 47 -6.13 -30.94 4.43
N LEU A 48 -7.45 -30.99 4.66
CA LEU A 48 -8.40 -31.61 3.72
C LEU A 48 -8.96 -30.58 2.73
N GLN A 49 -8.04 -29.94 2.02
CA GLN A 49 -8.22 -29.56 0.63
C GLN A 49 -6.80 -29.46 0.06
N GLU A 50 -6.34 -30.51 -0.62
CA GLU A 50 -5.18 -30.45 -1.52
C GLU A 50 -5.54 -29.54 -2.71
N GLN A 51 -5.76 -28.25 -2.44
CA GLN A 51 -5.58 -27.22 -3.45
C GLN A 51 -4.07 -27.05 -3.58
N GLU A 52 -3.55 -27.12 -4.80
CA GLU A 52 -2.20 -26.65 -5.12
C GLU A 52 -1.97 -25.35 -4.36
N THR A 53 -0.86 -25.24 -3.61
CA THR A 53 -0.60 -24.10 -2.73
C THR A 53 -0.25 -22.89 -3.58
N VAL A 54 -1.28 -22.18 -4.05
CA VAL A 54 -1.15 -20.97 -4.88
C VAL A 54 -0.68 -19.82 -4.00
N THR A 55 0.33 -19.08 -4.48
CA THR A 55 0.79 -17.81 -3.88
C THR A 55 0.33 -16.62 -4.71
N ARG A 56 0.49 -15.39 -4.19
CA ARG A 56 0.28 -14.16 -4.98
C ARG A 56 1.13 -14.12 -6.25
N LEU A 57 2.34 -14.68 -6.20
CA LEU A 57 3.21 -14.76 -7.37
C LEU A 57 2.61 -15.68 -8.45
N ASP A 58 2.02 -16.81 -8.05
CA ASP A 58 1.39 -17.75 -8.99
C ASP A 58 0.14 -17.14 -9.64
N LEU A 59 -0.68 -16.41 -8.87
CA LEU A 59 -1.81 -15.65 -9.41
C LEU A 59 -1.35 -14.61 -10.43
N GLU A 60 -0.31 -13.84 -10.10
CA GLU A 60 0.18 -12.79 -10.97
C GLU A 60 0.80 -13.34 -12.25
N ARG A 61 1.47 -14.51 -12.18
CA ARG A 61 1.98 -15.22 -13.37
C ARG A 61 0.85 -15.64 -14.31
N GLY A 62 -0.29 -16.08 -13.77
CA GLY A 62 -1.50 -16.36 -14.55
C GLY A 62 -2.10 -15.10 -15.16
N GLU A 63 -2.23 -14.04 -14.38
CA GLU A 63 -2.75 -12.74 -14.83
C GLU A 63 -1.89 -12.05 -15.89
N ALA A 64 -0.57 -12.21 -15.82
CA ALA A 64 0.38 -11.63 -16.75
C ALA A 64 0.17 -12.12 -18.20
N GLN A 65 -0.52 -13.24 -18.36
CA GLN A 65 -0.86 -13.85 -19.65
C GLN A 65 -2.30 -13.53 -20.10
N ALA A 66 -3.14 -12.99 -19.22
CA ALA A 66 -4.54 -12.69 -19.52
C ALA A 66 -4.67 -11.49 -20.49
N GLU A 67 -5.73 -11.50 -21.30
CA GLU A 67 -6.09 -10.34 -22.11
C GLU A 67 -6.45 -9.14 -21.23
N ARG A 68 -6.06 -7.93 -21.68
CA ARG A 68 -6.24 -6.68 -20.93
C ARG A 68 -6.62 -5.54 -21.86
N TRP A 69 -7.40 -4.59 -21.37
CA TRP A 69 -7.72 -3.37 -22.11
C TRP A 69 -6.84 -2.22 -21.65
N LYS A 70 -6.36 -1.45 -22.64
CA LYS A 70 -5.55 -0.25 -22.41
C LYS A 70 -6.48 0.94 -22.19
N CYS A 71 -6.30 1.66 -21.08
CA CYS A 71 -7.05 2.86 -20.81
C CYS A 71 -6.77 3.94 -21.87
N SER A 72 -7.81 4.52 -22.44
CA SER A 72 -7.72 5.59 -23.44
C SER A 72 -7.15 6.91 -22.89
N VAL A 73 -7.14 7.09 -21.57
CA VAL A 73 -6.70 8.31 -20.90
C VAL A 73 -5.28 8.23 -20.38
N CYS A 74 -4.95 7.17 -19.63
CA CYS A 74 -3.66 7.05 -18.92
C CYS A 74 -2.82 5.85 -19.38
N GLU A 75 -3.28 5.14 -20.41
CA GLU A 75 -2.59 4.00 -21.00
C GLU A 75 -2.37 2.81 -20.06
N PHE A 76 -2.98 2.82 -18.88
CA PHE A 76 -2.86 1.72 -17.93
C PHE A 76 -3.58 0.47 -18.43
N SER A 77 -2.97 -0.70 -18.22
CA SER A 77 -3.49 -2.00 -18.67
C SER A 77 -4.37 -2.64 -17.59
N ASN A 78 -5.67 -2.60 -17.79
CA ASN A 78 -6.67 -3.10 -16.83
C ASN A 78 -7.16 -4.49 -17.25
N ALA A 79 -7.59 -5.29 -16.27
CA ALA A 79 -8.25 -6.56 -16.52
C ALA A 79 -9.55 -6.35 -17.34
N MET A 80 -9.89 -7.31 -18.21
CA MET A 80 -11.02 -7.20 -19.16
C MET A 80 -12.39 -7.14 -18.48
N ASP A 81 -12.52 -7.77 -17.33
CA ASP A 81 -13.72 -7.79 -16.48
C ASP A 81 -13.96 -6.44 -15.76
N ARG A 82 -12.92 -5.65 -15.53
CA ARG A 82 -13.02 -4.34 -14.88
C ARG A 82 -13.73 -3.30 -15.75
N PRO A 83 -14.78 -2.63 -15.22
CA PRO A 83 -15.56 -1.64 -15.96
C PRO A 83 -14.86 -0.28 -16.10
N THR A 84 -13.93 0.03 -15.20
CA THR A 84 -13.22 1.32 -15.13
C THR A 84 -11.72 1.10 -14.93
N CYS A 85 -10.93 2.11 -15.30
CA CYS A 85 -9.49 2.09 -15.12
C CYS A 85 -9.13 2.29 -13.66
N MET A 86 -8.28 1.43 -13.10
CA MET A 86 -7.92 1.48 -11.68
C MET A 86 -7.15 2.74 -11.26
N LEU A 87 -6.36 3.34 -12.16
CA LEU A 87 -5.64 4.58 -11.85
C LEU A 87 -6.52 5.83 -11.95
N CYS A 88 -7.36 5.92 -12.99
CA CYS A 88 -8.02 7.18 -13.33
C CYS A 88 -9.55 7.15 -13.39
N GLY A 89 -10.18 6.02 -13.13
CA GLY A 89 -11.64 5.86 -13.14
C GLY A 89 -12.29 5.92 -14.53
N THR A 90 -11.50 6.06 -15.61
CA THR A 90 -12.02 6.11 -16.99
C THR A 90 -12.75 4.81 -17.33
N LYS A 91 -13.98 4.89 -17.83
CA LYS A 91 -14.77 3.72 -18.22
C LYS A 91 -14.16 2.98 -19.41
N ASN A 92 -14.33 1.67 -19.45
CA ASN A 92 -13.93 0.83 -20.57
C ASN A 92 -14.93 1.00 -21.73
N SER A 93 -14.54 1.75 -22.77
CA SER A 93 -15.38 2.04 -23.94
C SER A 93 -15.78 0.78 -24.72
N LYS A 94 -15.00 -0.30 -24.67
CA LYS A 94 -15.34 -1.56 -25.35
C LYS A 94 -16.56 -2.28 -24.76
N ARG A 95 -16.99 -1.91 -23.53
CA ARG A 95 -18.17 -2.47 -22.88
C ARG A 95 -19.46 -1.74 -23.25
N GLU A 96 -19.37 -0.56 -23.90
CA GLU A 96 -20.53 0.18 -24.42
C GLU A 96 -21.06 -0.38 -25.76
N GLU A 97 -20.29 -1.22 -26.46
CA GLU A 97 -20.66 -1.80 -27.77
C GLU A 97 -21.43 -3.14 -27.68
N LEU A 98 -21.82 -3.61 -26.49
CA LEU A 98 -22.81 -4.70 -26.39
C LEU A 98 -24.22 -4.12 -26.59
N PRO A 99 -25.00 -4.59 -27.59
CA PRO A 99 -26.24 -3.93 -27.98
C PRO A 99 -27.27 -4.05 -26.86
N ARG A 100 -27.58 -2.93 -26.21
CA ARG A 100 -28.79 -2.80 -25.41
C ARG A 100 -29.98 -3.02 -26.34
N LEU A 101 -30.70 -4.12 -26.12
CA LEU A 101 -31.99 -4.36 -26.76
C LEU A 101 -32.92 -3.16 -26.51
N LYS A 102 -33.45 -2.67 -27.63
CA LYS A 102 -34.35 -1.52 -27.76
C LYS A 102 -35.50 -1.56 -26.76
N GLN A 103 -35.76 -0.43 -26.10
CA GLN A 103 -37.11 0.08 -25.95
C GLN A 103 -37.12 1.57 -26.26
N SER A 104 -38.16 1.95 -26.99
CA SER A 104 -38.29 3.14 -27.81
C SER A 104 -39.33 4.08 -27.21
N ILE A 105 -39.18 5.39 -27.52
CA ILE A 105 -40.20 6.40 -27.84
C ILE A 105 -40.23 7.66 -26.94
N ALA A 106 -40.12 8.78 -27.66
CA ALA A 106 -40.52 10.17 -27.40
C ALA A 106 -39.72 10.92 -26.33
N GLY A 107 -39.12 12.09 -26.57
CA GLY A 107 -39.27 13.09 -27.63
C GLY A 107 -39.43 14.45 -26.94
N ARG A 108 -38.53 15.41 -27.21
CA ARG A 108 -38.77 16.88 -27.15
C ARG A 108 -37.51 17.72 -27.41
N ASP A 109 -37.60 18.49 -28.50
CA ASP A 109 -37.12 19.85 -28.77
C ASP A 109 -35.93 20.42 -27.99
N GLU A 110 -34.79 20.60 -28.68
CA GLU A 110 -33.75 21.57 -28.31
C GLU A 110 -33.93 22.86 -29.12
N ARG A 111 -34.18 23.98 -28.42
CA ARG A 111 -34.00 25.33 -28.96
C ARG A 111 -32.62 25.85 -28.54
N LEU A 112 -31.87 26.33 -29.53
CA LEU A 112 -30.67 27.14 -29.33
C LEU A 112 -31.01 28.43 -28.58
N SER A 113 -30.27 28.72 -27.50
CA SER A 113 -30.15 30.05 -26.94
C SER A 113 -28.67 30.34 -26.67
N SER A 114 -28.13 31.27 -27.44
CA SER A 114 -26.82 31.89 -27.25
C SER A 114 -26.90 32.93 -26.13
N THR A 115 -26.23 32.67 -25.01
CA THR A 115 -25.86 33.71 -24.04
C THR A 115 -24.46 33.46 -23.50
N SER A 116 -23.58 34.41 -23.81
CA SER A 116 -22.21 34.54 -23.32
C SER A 116 -22.22 34.60 -21.79
N SER A 117 -21.76 33.54 -21.15
CA SER A 117 -21.67 33.45 -19.69
C SER A 117 -20.21 33.41 -19.26
N ILE A 118 -19.84 34.36 -18.42
CA ILE A 118 -18.56 34.43 -17.71
C ILE A 118 -18.25 33.07 -17.11
N THR A 119 -17.13 32.46 -17.50
CA THR A 119 -16.71 31.15 -17.02
C THR A 119 -16.24 31.28 -15.56
N MET A 120 -17.17 31.12 -14.62
CA MET A 120 -16.82 30.68 -13.27
C MET A 120 -15.97 29.41 -13.41
N LEU A 121 -14.75 29.41 -12.90
CA LEU A 121 -13.89 28.23 -12.85
C LEU A 121 -14.59 27.15 -12.03
N THR A 122 -15.34 26.28 -12.70
CA THR A 122 -15.96 25.12 -12.08
C THR A 122 -14.84 24.21 -11.58
N ARG A 123 -14.87 23.88 -10.29
CA ARG A 123 -13.92 22.90 -9.72
C ARG A 123 -14.00 21.61 -10.56
N PRO A 124 -12.87 21.09 -11.07
CA PRO A 124 -12.88 19.85 -11.83
C PRO A 124 -13.47 18.72 -10.97
N SER A 125 -14.21 17.79 -11.58
CA SER A 125 -14.64 16.58 -10.87
C SER A 125 -13.42 15.78 -10.40
N LEU A 126 -13.56 15.03 -9.30
CA LEU A 126 -12.50 14.14 -8.80
C LEU A 126 -11.97 13.19 -9.89
N THR A 127 -12.86 12.70 -10.76
CA THR A 127 -12.48 11.89 -11.92
C THR A 127 -11.62 12.68 -12.91
N ALA A 128 -11.99 13.92 -13.26
CA ALA A 128 -11.19 14.75 -14.16
C ALA A 128 -9.79 15.03 -13.57
N GLN A 129 -9.72 15.23 -12.26
CA GLN A 129 -8.47 15.42 -11.53
C GLN A 129 -7.61 14.13 -11.54
N ARG A 130 -8.17 12.96 -11.20
CA ARG A 130 -7.50 11.64 -11.32
C ARG A 130 -7.00 11.37 -12.74
N GLN A 131 -7.80 11.70 -13.76
CA GLN A 131 -7.43 11.55 -15.18
C GLN A 131 -6.27 12.45 -15.58
N LYS A 132 -6.29 13.72 -15.19
CA LYS A 132 -5.18 14.66 -15.43
C LYS A 132 -3.88 14.13 -14.84
N TYR A 133 -3.95 13.57 -13.63
CA TYR A 133 -2.79 13.05 -12.91
C TYR A 133 -2.24 11.79 -13.55
N ALA A 134 -3.12 10.85 -13.90
CA ALA A 134 -2.71 9.61 -14.52
C ALA A 134 -2.13 9.81 -15.95
N ARG A 135 -2.51 10.89 -16.65
CA ARG A 135 -1.87 11.30 -17.91
C ARG A 135 -0.40 11.70 -17.73
N ARG A 136 -0.05 12.30 -16.59
CA ARG A 136 1.29 12.81 -16.30
C ARG A 136 2.22 11.77 -15.67
N ARG A 137 1.72 10.59 -15.32
CA ARG A 137 2.52 9.56 -14.63
C ARG A 137 3.77 9.11 -15.40
N LYS A 138 3.72 9.20 -16.73
CA LYS A 138 4.83 8.88 -17.64
C LYS A 138 5.41 10.14 -18.31
N GLU A 139 5.23 11.32 -17.73
CA GLU A 139 5.77 12.56 -18.30
C GLU A 139 7.29 12.49 -18.40
N TRP A 140 7.94 11.96 -17.37
CA TRP A 140 9.38 11.73 -17.30
C TRP A 140 9.71 10.25 -17.43
N VAL A 141 10.71 9.93 -18.24
CA VAL A 141 11.20 8.57 -18.46
C VAL A 141 12.71 8.58 -18.35
N ARG A 142 13.26 7.59 -17.63
CA ARG A 142 14.70 7.36 -17.55
C ARG A 142 15.14 6.63 -18.83
N CYS A 143 16.17 7.15 -19.48
CA CYS A 143 16.77 6.57 -20.68
C CYS A 143 18.23 6.23 -20.43
N LEU A 144 18.69 5.13 -21.03
CA LEU A 144 20.10 4.75 -21.04
C LEU A 144 20.90 5.73 -21.88
N GLY A 145 22.07 6.13 -21.40
CA GLY A 145 23.07 6.83 -22.19
C GLY A 145 23.63 5.94 -23.30
N GLU A 146 24.28 6.55 -24.28
CA GLU A 146 24.93 5.84 -25.38
C GLU A 146 26.10 4.95 -24.91
N ASP A 147 26.68 5.29 -23.77
CA ASP A 147 27.73 4.53 -23.09
C ASP A 147 27.23 3.25 -22.41
N GLY A 148 25.91 3.13 -22.18
CA GLY A 148 25.29 2.03 -21.42
C GLY A 148 25.58 2.05 -19.92
N GLU A 149 26.33 3.02 -19.41
CA GLU A 149 26.74 3.16 -18.01
C GLU A 149 26.08 4.36 -17.32
N SER A 150 25.71 5.38 -18.10
CA SER A 150 24.96 6.54 -17.62
C SER A 150 23.47 6.40 -17.91
N ALA A 151 22.67 7.19 -17.22
CA ALA A 151 21.28 7.40 -17.58
C ALA A 151 20.91 8.88 -17.49
N PHE A 152 19.87 9.27 -18.21
CA PHE A 152 19.33 10.62 -18.15
C PHE A 152 17.80 10.58 -18.14
N TRP A 153 17.21 11.60 -17.54
CA TRP A 153 15.78 11.80 -17.57
C TRP A 153 15.40 12.64 -18.78
N THR A 154 14.37 12.21 -19.49
CA THR A 154 13.82 12.97 -20.61
C THR A 154 12.30 12.92 -20.59
N ARG A 155 11.67 13.86 -21.28
CA ARG A 155 10.22 13.86 -21.41
C ARG A 155 9.77 12.77 -22.40
N ALA A 156 8.65 12.12 -22.11
CA ALA A 156 8.18 11.00 -22.93
C ALA A 156 7.87 11.35 -24.39
N ASP A 157 7.38 12.56 -24.65
CA ASP A 157 7.13 13.09 -25.99
C ASP A 157 8.43 13.25 -26.79
N VAL A 158 9.48 13.77 -26.15
CA VAL A 158 10.83 13.88 -26.73
C VAL A 158 11.43 12.50 -26.97
N ALA A 159 11.36 11.60 -25.99
CA ALA A 159 11.84 10.22 -26.12
C ALA A 159 11.10 9.44 -27.24
N ALA A 160 9.81 9.68 -27.42
CA ALA A 160 9.05 9.08 -28.51
C ALA A 160 9.44 9.66 -29.88
N ALA A 161 9.75 10.95 -29.97
CA ALA A 161 10.26 11.58 -31.18
C ALA A 161 11.65 11.04 -31.57
N ALA A 162 12.58 10.96 -30.62
CA ALA A 162 13.93 10.42 -30.84
C ALA A 162 13.90 8.98 -31.37
N ARG A 163 13.05 8.12 -30.79
CA ARG A 163 12.86 6.72 -31.25
C ARG A 163 12.26 6.58 -32.65
N ARG A 164 11.46 7.56 -33.09
CA ARG A 164 10.93 7.61 -34.47
C ARG A 164 11.98 8.09 -35.46
N LEU A 165 12.85 9.01 -35.04
CA LEU A 165 13.93 9.55 -35.86
C LEU A 165 15.09 8.57 -36.04
N THR A 166 15.33 7.64 -35.11
CA THR A 166 16.31 6.56 -35.29
C THR A 166 15.95 5.53 -36.38
N VAL A 167 14.78 5.65 -37.03
CA VAL A 167 14.36 4.82 -38.19
C VAL A 167 14.57 5.55 -39.53
N VAL A 168 14.90 6.85 -39.54
CA VAL A 168 15.21 7.60 -40.76
C VAL A 168 16.44 8.47 -40.50
N ASN A 169 17.54 8.14 -41.17
CA ASN A 169 18.82 8.83 -41.09
C ASN A 169 18.72 10.35 -40.92
N GLY A 170 19.51 10.86 -39.96
CA GLY A 170 20.29 12.09 -40.15
C GLY A 170 19.64 13.40 -39.72
N ALA A 171 20.19 13.96 -38.64
CA ALA A 171 20.26 15.39 -38.30
C ALA A 171 18.93 16.17 -38.18
N ALA A 172 18.61 16.59 -36.96
CA ALA A 172 17.73 17.74 -36.75
C ALA A 172 18.24 18.61 -35.60
N ASN A 173 18.56 19.85 -35.95
CA ASN A 173 18.96 20.95 -35.09
C ASN A 173 17.98 21.20 -33.93
N HIS A 174 18.54 21.46 -32.75
CA HIS A 174 17.84 22.05 -31.61
C HIS A 174 17.47 23.51 -31.92
N GLY A 175 16.18 23.76 -32.10
CA GLY A 175 15.64 25.10 -32.23
C GLY A 175 14.16 25.13 -31.94
N THR A 176 13.78 25.22 -30.66
CA THR A 176 12.47 25.72 -30.23
C THR A 176 12.56 26.28 -28.80
N HIS A 177 12.53 27.61 -28.70
CA HIS A 177 12.19 28.33 -27.46
C HIS A 177 10.72 28.05 -27.09
N GLY A 178 10.47 26.91 -26.45
CA GLY A 178 9.28 26.67 -25.64
C GLY A 178 9.76 26.38 -24.23
N ARG A 179 9.38 27.21 -23.25
CA ARG A 179 9.78 27.05 -21.83
C ARG A 179 9.53 25.60 -21.37
N VAL A 180 10.59 24.79 -21.34
CA VAL A 180 10.55 23.43 -20.83
C VAL A 180 10.35 23.54 -19.32
N SER A 181 9.32 22.90 -18.78
CA SER A 181 9.16 22.80 -17.33
C SER A 181 10.42 22.17 -16.75
N VAL A 182 11.18 22.94 -15.97
CA VAL A 182 12.36 22.44 -15.26
C VAL A 182 11.91 21.35 -14.29
N GLY A 183 12.56 20.19 -14.35
CA GLY A 183 12.36 19.08 -13.42
C GLY A 183 13.48 19.07 -12.40
N PHE A 184 13.15 18.82 -11.14
CA PHE A 184 14.11 18.71 -10.04
C PHE A 184 14.18 17.28 -9.54
N VAL A 185 15.38 16.77 -9.38
CA VAL A 185 15.62 15.44 -8.82
C VAL A 185 16.32 15.58 -7.48
N THR A 186 15.82 14.84 -6.50
CA THR A 186 16.43 14.76 -5.18
C THR A 186 17.66 13.87 -5.25
N HIS A 187 18.78 14.36 -4.76
CA HIS A 187 20.02 13.60 -4.66
C HIS A 187 20.71 13.85 -3.32
N MET A 188 21.63 12.97 -2.98
CA MET A 188 22.41 13.05 -1.76
C MET A 188 23.75 13.71 -2.03
N VAL A 189 24.02 14.84 -1.36
CA VAL A 189 25.36 15.43 -1.33
C VAL A 189 26.07 14.93 -0.08
N ARG A 190 27.21 14.26 -0.26
CA ARG A 190 28.08 13.88 0.85
C ARG A 190 29.15 14.94 1.04
N ARG A 191 29.29 15.44 2.28
CA ARG A 191 30.46 16.22 2.68
C ARG A 191 31.36 15.32 3.50
N SER A 192 32.60 15.15 3.06
CA SER A 192 33.63 14.50 3.88
C SER A 192 33.90 15.39 5.09
N SER A 193 33.59 14.90 6.28
CA SER A 193 33.86 15.59 7.54
C SER A 193 34.74 14.72 8.43
N MET A 194 35.49 15.34 9.35
CA MET A 194 36.33 14.61 10.31
C MET A 194 35.52 13.73 11.30
N ILE A 195 34.20 13.89 11.35
CA ILE A 195 33.28 13.15 12.24
C ILE A 195 32.54 12.02 11.46
N GLY A 196 32.85 11.84 10.17
CA GLY A 196 32.21 10.87 9.27
C GLY A 196 31.52 11.53 8.07
N ASP A 197 31.15 10.72 7.08
CA ASP A 197 30.38 11.18 5.92
C ASP A 197 28.93 11.45 6.31
N VAL A 198 28.57 12.73 6.47
CA VAL A 198 27.17 13.13 6.65
C VAL A 198 26.62 13.54 5.29
N GLY A 199 25.73 12.70 4.73
CA GLY A 199 24.97 13.02 3.53
C GLY A 199 23.81 13.97 3.83
N ARG A 200 23.47 14.87 2.92
CA ARG A 200 22.27 15.72 2.96
C ARG A 200 21.50 15.62 1.65
N LEU A 201 20.17 15.45 1.74
CA LEU A 201 19.30 15.53 0.57
C LEU A 201 19.11 16.98 0.09
N THR A 202 19.12 17.15 -1.23
CA THR A 202 18.92 18.45 -1.89
C THR A 202 18.36 18.22 -3.30
N PHE A 203 17.73 19.24 -3.89
CA PHE A 203 17.40 19.24 -5.30
C PHE A 203 18.61 19.58 -6.18
N ALA A 204 18.63 19.03 -7.39
CA ALA A 204 19.33 19.61 -8.53
C ALA A 204 18.45 19.56 -9.77
N ASP A 205 18.78 20.37 -10.76
CA ASP A 205 18.14 20.32 -12.07
C ASP A 205 18.37 18.94 -12.69
N VAL A 206 17.34 18.40 -13.32
CA VAL A 206 17.38 17.11 -14.01
C VAL A 206 18.52 16.97 -15.01
N SER A 207 18.96 18.07 -15.63
CA SER A 207 20.09 18.11 -16.58
C SER A 207 21.47 18.04 -15.93
N GLN A 208 21.56 18.27 -14.62
CA GLN A 208 22.82 18.29 -13.87
C GLN A 208 23.18 16.95 -13.23
N LEU A 209 22.24 16.01 -13.22
CA LEU A 209 22.39 14.73 -12.55
C LEU A 209 22.35 13.58 -13.55
N ASP A 210 23.16 12.58 -13.27
CA ASP A 210 23.04 11.30 -13.93
C ASP A 210 21.89 10.51 -13.29
N ALA A 211 20.88 10.16 -14.09
CA ALA A 211 19.69 9.47 -13.63
C ALA A 211 19.94 8.01 -13.18
N ALA A 212 21.18 7.52 -13.29
CA ALA A 212 21.63 6.27 -12.70
C ALA A 212 22.00 6.41 -11.21
N GLU A 213 22.12 7.63 -10.69
CA GLU A 213 22.27 7.86 -9.27
C GLU A 213 20.91 7.82 -8.58
N THR A 214 20.84 7.05 -7.50
CA THR A 214 19.65 6.88 -6.68
C THR A 214 19.57 7.91 -5.55
N ILE A 215 18.44 8.05 -4.87
CA ILE A 215 18.29 9.02 -3.77
C ILE A 215 19.29 8.79 -2.62
N SER A 216 19.74 7.55 -2.42
CA SER A 216 20.75 7.18 -1.42
C SER A 216 22.19 7.48 -1.87
N GLY A 217 22.38 7.98 -3.09
CA GLY A 217 23.69 8.18 -3.71
C GLY A 217 24.36 6.87 -4.13
N TYR A 218 23.61 5.76 -4.26
CA TYR A 218 24.08 4.54 -4.91
C TYR A 218 24.01 4.71 -6.43
N LYS A 219 25.09 4.34 -7.12
CA LYS A 219 25.19 4.40 -8.58
C LYS A 219 24.82 3.05 -9.17
N LEU A 220 23.76 3.03 -9.97
CA LEU A 220 23.31 1.83 -10.68
C LEU A 220 24.36 1.40 -11.71
N THR A 221 24.65 0.10 -11.73
CA THR A 221 25.49 -0.55 -12.73
C THR A 221 24.79 -0.61 -14.09
N ALA A 222 25.56 -0.76 -15.17
CA ALA A 222 25.02 -0.94 -16.53
C ALA A 222 23.98 -2.08 -16.62
N ARG A 223 24.24 -3.20 -15.90
CA ARG A 223 23.33 -4.36 -15.87
C ARG A 223 22.02 -4.04 -15.16
N GLU A 224 22.06 -3.30 -14.06
CA GLU A 224 20.85 -2.86 -13.36
C GLU A 224 20.07 -1.88 -14.21
N LEU A 225 20.75 -0.92 -14.85
CA LEU A 225 20.12 0.03 -15.76
C LEU A 225 19.42 -0.65 -16.94
N GLU A 226 20.07 -1.63 -17.59
CA GLU A 226 19.45 -2.42 -18.66
C GLU A 226 18.23 -3.20 -18.17
N LEU A 227 18.33 -3.80 -16.98
CA LEU A 227 17.22 -4.51 -16.35
C LEU A 227 16.04 -3.57 -16.06
N LEU A 228 16.31 -2.39 -15.51
CA LEU A 228 15.30 -1.37 -15.20
C LEU A 228 14.62 -0.85 -16.47
N ASP A 229 15.36 -0.55 -17.53
CA ASP A 229 14.77 -0.12 -18.81
C ASP A 229 13.87 -1.20 -19.40
N ARG A 230 14.30 -2.48 -19.35
CA ARG A 230 13.49 -3.59 -19.84
C ARG A 230 12.21 -3.79 -19.03
N VAL A 231 12.30 -3.81 -17.69
CA VAL A 231 11.16 -4.12 -16.83
C VAL A 231 10.17 -2.94 -16.75
N SER A 232 10.65 -1.70 -16.66
CA SER A 232 9.78 -0.50 -16.54
C SER A 232 8.83 -0.31 -17.73
N ARG A 233 9.20 -0.81 -18.92
CA ARG A 233 8.38 -0.79 -20.14
C ARG A 233 7.26 -1.84 -20.14
N LEU A 234 7.32 -2.84 -19.26
CA LEU A 234 6.30 -3.87 -19.17
C LEU A 234 4.99 -3.30 -18.58
N PRO A 235 3.83 -3.91 -18.90
CA PRO A 235 2.59 -3.63 -18.19
C PRO A 235 2.72 -3.87 -16.69
N PHE A 236 1.99 -3.11 -15.87
CA PHE A 236 2.03 -3.19 -14.41
C PHE A 236 1.99 -4.63 -13.84
N PRO A 237 1.10 -5.54 -14.28
CA PRO A 237 1.08 -6.92 -13.77
C PRO A 237 2.43 -7.64 -13.86
N LYS A 238 3.11 -7.51 -15.00
CA LYS A 238 4.43 -8.14 -15.22
C LYS A 238 5.53 -7.50 -14.38
N LYS A 239 5.45 -6.18 -14.16
CA LYS A 239 6.36 -5.47 -13.25
C LYS A 239 6.16 -5.93 -11.81
N TYR A 240 4.90 -6.11 -11.42
CA TYR A 240 4.55 -6.58 -10.10
C TYR A 240 4.94 -8.04 -9.89
N THR A 241 4.77 -8.93 -10.89
CA THR A 241 5.32 -10.30 -10.86
C THR A 241 6.82 -10.27 -10.58
N TRP A 242 7.56 -9.47 -11.36
CA TRP A 242 9.01 -9.33 -11.20
C TRP A 242 9.39 -8.81 -9.81
N PHE A 243 8.63 -7.84 -9.28
CA PHE A 243 8.83 -7.31 -7.93
C PHE A 243 8.61 -8.37 -6.85
N LEU A 244 7.51 -9.13 -6.93
CA LEU A 244 7.21 -10.21 -6.00
C LEU A 244 8.30 -11.29 -6.01
N GLU A 245 8.84 -11.65 -7.18
CA GLU A 245 9.97 -12.58 -7.28
C GLU A 245 11.21 -12.05 -6.56
N ARG A 246 11.48 -10.74 -6.65
CA ARG A 246 12.61 -10.10 -5.98
C ARG A 246 12.42 -10.04 -4.47
N MET A 247 11.25 -9.67 -3.98
CA MET A 247 10.95 -9.64 -2.55
C MET A 247 10.96 -11.05 -1.95
N GLY A 248 10.38 -12.02 -2.65
CA GLY A 248 10.39 -13.43 -2.24
C GLY A 248 11.80 -14.01 -2.17
N ALA A 249 12.71 -13.60 -3.05
CA ALA A 249 14.11 -14.04 -3.02
C ALA A 249 14.93 -13.44 -1.87
N LEU A 250 14.48 -12.34 -1.27
CA LEU A 250 15.11 -11.76 -0.08
C LEU A 250 14.68 -12.49 1.19
N LEU A 251 13.40 -12.86 1.29
CA LEU A 251 12.84 -13.50 2.48
C LEU A 251 13.52 -14.84 2.80
N ARG A 252 13.93 -14.99 4.05
CA ARG A 252 14.44 -16.26 4.58
C ARG A 252 13.30 -17.26 4.80
N PRO A 253 13.53 -18.56 4.56
CA PRO A 253 12.58 -19.60 4.91
C PRO A 253 12.21 -19.57 6.41
N TRP A 254 10.96 -19.88 6.73
CA TRP A 254 10.46 -19.88 8.10
C TRP A 254 11.19 -20.89 8.99
N GLU A 255 11.69 -21.96 8.39
CA GLU A 255 12.46 -23.03 9.04
C GLU A 255 13.83 -22.53 9.53
N GLU A 256 14.40 -21.49 8.91
CA GLU A 256 15.69 -20.91 9.30
C GLU A 256 15.55 -19.97 10.51
N GLY A 257 14.38 -19.38 10.74
CA GLY A 257 14.15 -18.44 11.83
C GLY A 257 13.01 -17.45 11.60
N ARG A 258 12.79 -16.57 12.58
CA ARG A 258 11.76 -15.51 12.54
C ARG A 258 12.09 -14.38 13.51
N ILE A 259 11.75 -13.15 13.14
CA ILE A 259 11.78 -11.99 14.04
C ILE A 259 10.50 -12.01 14.87
N LYS A 260 10.63 -12.16 16.19
CA LYS A 260 9.49 -12.14 17.10
C LYS A 260 9.37 -10.77 17.75
N LEU A 261 8.31 -10.03 17.42
CA LEU A 261 7.98 -8.78 18.10
C LEU A 261 6.94 -9.05 19.18
N ARG A 262 7.22 -8.59 20.39
CA ARG A 262 6.29 -8.71 21.53
C ARG A 262 5.84 -7.32 21.91
N VAL A 263 4.56 -7.05 21.80
CA VAL A 263 4.01 -5.69 21.96
C VAL A 263 2.76 -5.70 22.83
N GLN A 264 2.58 -4.67 23.65
CA GLN A 264 1.34 -4.38 24.37
C GLN A 264 0.49 -3.42 23.54
N ARG A 265 -0.84 -3.58 23.51
CA ARG A 265 -1.71 -2.71 22.69
C ARG A 265 -1.65 -1.25 23.12
N GLU A 266 -1.51 -1.03 24.42
CA GLU A 266 -1.43 0.28 25.05
C GLU A 266 -0.15 1.01 24.59
N HIS A 267 0.95 0.28 24.45
CA HIS A 267 2.29 0.82 24.12
C HIS A 267 2.77 0.44 22.71
N ILE A 268 1.84 0.02 21.83
CA ILE A 268 2.17 -0.60 20.54
C ILE A 268 3.09 0.28 19.69
N LEU A 269 2.91 1.60 19.72
CA LEU A 269 3.68 2.53 18.91
C LEU A 269 5.16 2.54 19.33
N VAL A 270 5.45 2.83 20.60
CA VAL A 270 6.83 2.92 21.10
C VAL A 270 7.55 1.58 21.04
N GLU A 271 6.93 0.52 21.57
CA GLU A 271 7.54 -0.81 21.64
C GLU A 271 7.81 -1.40 20.24
N SER A 272 6.95 -1.12 19.26
CA SER A 272 7.18 -1.57 17.88
C SER A 272 8.32 -0.82 17.23
N MET A 273 8.40 0.50 17.42
CA MET A 273 9.42 1.33 16.80
C MET A 273 10.82 1.01 17.35
N GLU A 274 10.93 0.82 18.66
CA GLU A 274 12.17 0.36 19.30
C GLU A 274 12.63 -0.99 18.74
N GLN A 275 11.72 -1.97 18.68
CA GLN A 275 12.07 -3.30 18.20
C GLN A 275 12.38 -3.30 16.69
N LEU A 276 11.64 -2.55 15.87
CA LEU A 276 11.92 -2.41 14.43
C LEU A 276 13.28 -1.77 14.17
N LEU A 277 13.63 -0.72 14.91
CA LEU A 277 14.95 -0.07 14.82
C LEU A 277 16.07 -0.97 15.38
N GLY A 278 15.75 -1.85 16.34
CA GLY A 278 16.68 -2.82 16.92
C GLY A 278 16.98 -4.04 16.04
N ILE A 279 16.23 -4.27 14.96
CA ILE A 279 16.50 -5.38 14.03
C ILE A 279 17.90 -5.21 13.43
N GLN A 280 18.72 -6.23 13.58
CA GLN A 280 20.08 -6.28 13.05
C GLN A 280 20.07 -6.61 11.55
N PRO A 281 21.04 -6.12 10.76
CA PRO A 281 21.09 -6.34 9.31
C PRO A 281 21.04 -7.81 8.90
N GLU A 282 21.65 -8.71 9.67
CA GLU A 282 21.69 -10.15 9.38
C GLU A 282 20.31 -10.80 9.55
N HIS A 283 19.44 -10.19 10.36
CA HIS A 283 18.11 -10.70 10.64
C HIS A 283 17.01 -10.05 9.79
N ILE A 284 17.35 -9.02 9.02
CA ILE A 284 16.38 -8.08 8.45
C ILE A 284 15.41 -8.68 7.43
N HIS A 285 15.74 -9.87 6.90
CA HIS A 285 14.90 -10.62 5.95
C HIS A 285 14.26 -11.88 6.54
N PHE A 286 14.38 -12.14 7.84
CA PHE A 286 13.58 -13.20 8.46
C PHE A 286 12.08 -12.80 8.51
N PRO A 287 11.15 -13.76 8.40
CA PRO A 287 9.72 -13.51 8.55
C PRO A 287 9.37 -12.88 9.90
N LEU A 288 8.40 -11.98 9.93
CA LEU A 288 7.90 -11.37 11.17
C LEU A 288 6.89 -12.28 11.87
N ARG A 289 6.89 -12.24 13.19
CA ARG A 289 5.86 -12.84 14.04
C ARG A 289 5.49 -11.87 15.16
N ILE A 290 4.22 -11.48 15.21
CA ILE A 290 3.70 -10.58 16.23
C ILE A 290 3.11 -11.37 17.40
N GLU A 291 3.34 -10.91 18.62
CA GLU A 291 2.69 -11.41 19.83
C GLU A 291 2.20 -10.23 20.66
N PHE A 292 0.86 -10.12 20.80
CA PHE A 292 0.27 -9.20 21.75
C PHE A 292 0.38 -9.77 23.16
N VAL A 293 1.06 -9.06 24.04
CA VAL A 293 1.35 -9.54 25.40
C VAL A 293 0.05 -9.60 26.20
N GLY A 294 -0.24 -10.76 26.81
CA GLY A 294 -1.44 -10.98 27.61
C GLY A 294 -2.65 -11.49 26.80
N GLU A 295 -2.54 -11.59 25.48
CA GLU A 295 -3.62 -12.06 24.61
C GLU A 295 -3.40 -13.52 24.16
N ALA A 296 -4.49 -14.30 24.16
CA ALA A 296 -4.50 -15.65 23.61
C ALA A 296 -4.53 -15.58 22.06
N GLY A 297 -3.35 -15.54 21.43
CA GLY A 297 -3.25 -15.49 19.98
C GLY A 297 -2.01 -16.20 19.46
N ILE A 298 -2.19 -17.14 18.52
CA ILE A 298 -1.10 -17.61 17.68
C ILE A 298 -1.15 -16.80 16.40
N ASP A 299 -0.10 -16.01 16.16
CA ASP A 299 0.03 -15.28 14.90
C ASP A 299 0.15 -16.27 13.73
N ALA A 300 -0.99 -16.47 13.08
CA ALA A 300 -1.15 -17.04 11.75
C ALA A 300 -1.58 -15.92 10.78
N GLY A 301 -1.05 -14.70 10.96
CA GLY A 301 -1.05 -13.60 9.97
C GLY A 301 -2.19 -12.61 10.12
N GLY A 302 -3.17 -12.94 10.96
CA GLY A 302 -4.16 -11.98 11.45
C GLY A 302 -3.49 -10.90 12.30
N LEU A 303 -2.67 -11.31 13.29
CA LEU A 303 -2.02 -10.38 14.21
C LEU A 303 -0.99 -9.49 13.51
N GLN A 304 -0.24 -10.04 12.56
CA GLN A 304 0.67 -9.26 11.73
C GLN A 304 -0.05 -8.17 10.92
N ARG A 305 -1.15 -8.52 10.23
CA ARG A 305 -1.95 -7.54 9.47
C ARG A 305 -2.54 -6.45 10.36
N GLU A 306 -3.10 -6.88 11.49
CA GLU A 306 -3.63 -5.99 12.51
C GLU A 306 -2.55 -5.04 13.05
N TRP A 307 -1.34 -5.55 13.33
CA TRP A 307 -0.22 -4.75 13.79
C TRP A 307 0.21 -3.69 12.77
N PHE A 308 0.35 -4.05 11.48
CA PHE A 308 0.61 -3.06 10.42
C PHE A 308 -0.50 -2.03 10.33
N SER A 309 -1.76 -2.48 10.39
CA SER A 309 -2.94 -1.64 10.37
C SER A 309 -2.92 -0.59 11.48
N ILE A 310 -2.72 -1.02 12.73
CA ILE A 310 -2.68 -0.13 13.90
C ILE A 310 -1.49 0.83 13.81
N LEU A 311 -0.31 0.33 13.46
CA LEU A 311 0.88 1.19 13.38
C LEU A 311 0.78 2.24 12.29
N PHE A 312 0.38 1.88 11.07
CA PHE A 312 0.19 2.87 10.01
C PHE A 312 -0.91 3.88 10.38
N GLY A 313 -1.98 3.42 11.03
CA GLY A 313 -3.02 4.29 11.56
C GLY A 313 -2.45 5.33 12.51
N ARG A 314 -1.70 4.91 13.55
CA ARG A 314 -1.14 5.83 14.55
C ARG A 314 0.02 6.70 14.04
N LEU A 315 0.89 6.16 13.18
CA LEU A 315 2.12 6.85 12.72
C LEU A 315 1.83 7.91 11.64
N LEU A 316 0.75 7.73 10.89
CA LEU A 316 0.34 8.64 9.81
C LEU A 316 -0.80 9.55 10.23
N ASP A 317 -1.25 9.45 11.48
CA ASP A 317 -2.24 10.34 12.06
C ASP A 317 -1.65 11.73 12.29
N ASP A 318 -2.46 12.75 12.03
CA ASP A 318 -2.06 14.15 12.20
C ASP A 318 -1.81 14.49 13.69
N GLU A 319 -2.42 13.77 14.65
CA GLU A 319 -2.23 13.96 16.10
C GLU A 319 -0.79 13.69 16.57
N LEU A 320 -0.10 12.73 15.97
CA LEU A 320 1.31 12.46 16.30
C LEU A 320 2.22 13.56 15.75
N GLY A 321 1.75 14.32 14.75
CA GLY A 321 2.49 15.44 14.16
C GLY A 321 3.72 15.05 13.35
N LEU A 322 3.91 13.77 13.01
CA LEU A 322 4.93 13.35 12.03
C LEU A 322 4.49 13.64 10.60
N PHE A 323 3.22 13.43 10.30
CA PHE A 323 2.62 13.72 9.01
C PHE A 323 1.51 14.76 9.16
N MET A 324 1.10 15.32 8.02
CA MET A 324 -0.01 16.24 7.91
C MET A 324 -0.83 15.92 6.66
N THR A 325 -2.14 16.09 6.73
CA THR A 325 -3.01 15.93 5.55
C THR A 325 -2.75 17.02 4.50
N CYS A 326 -2.36 16.65 3.27
CA CYS A 326 -2.14 17.61 2.17
C CYS A 326 -3.41 18.36 1.77
N HIS A 327 -4.51 17.62 1.55
CA HIS A 327 -5.79 18.18 1.17
C HIS A 327 -6.93 17.27 1.60
N ARG A 328 -8.02 17.88 2.08
CA ARG A 328 -9.25 17.20 2.54
C ARG A 328 -9.87 16.21 1.55
N HIS A 329 -9.58 16.33 0.25
CA HIS A 329 -10.20 15.53 -0.81
C HIS A 329 -9.33 14.36 -1.25
N THR A 330 -8.02 14.44 -1.03
CA THR A 330 -7.11 13.34 -1.35
C THR A 330 -6.86 12.45 -0.13
N GLN A 331 -7.04 12.95 1.10
CA GLN A 331 -6.72 12.19 2.33
C GLN A 331 -5.29 11.60 2.26
N ALA A 332 -4.41 12.25 1.49
CA ALA A 332 -3.02 11.88 1.34
C ALA A 332 -2.21 12.68 2.34
N VAL A 333 -1.22 12.04 2.95
CA VAL A 333 -0.40 12.61 4.01
C VAL A 333 0.96 13.04 3.46
N ALA A 334 1.41 14.23 3.83
CA ALA A 334 2.76 14.74 3.63
C ALA A 334 3.54 14.67 4.92
N ILE A 335 4.87 14.66 4.83
CA ILE A 335 5.74 14.83 5.99
C ILE A 335 5.46 16.19 6.60
N ASN A 336 5.23 16.25 7.92
CA ASN A 336 5.15 17.51 8.65
C ASN A 336 6.57 18.11 8.76
N PRO A 337 6.82 19.29 8.15
CA PRO A 337 8.09 19.99 8.24
C PRO A 337 8.47 20.35 9.69
N HIS A 338 7.47 20.58 10.54
CA HIS A 338 7.61 20.92 11.96
C HIS A 338 7.47 19.70 12.89
N SER A 339 7.72 18.50 12.38
CA SER A 339 7.61 17.26 13.17
C SER A 339 8.51 17.25 14.41
N GLU A 340 9.60 18.02 14.42
CA GLU A 340 10.46 18.20 15.60
C GLU A 340 9.77 18.93 16.76
N ASP A 341 8.79 19.78 16.45
CA ASP A 341 8.02 20.53 17.45
C ASP A 341 6.95 19.65 18.11
N CYS A 342 6.47 18.62 17.39
CA CYS A 342 5.38 17.75 17.83
C CYS A 342 5.87 16.47 18.52
N THR A 343 6.91 15.83 17.98
CA THR A 343 7.39 14.51 18.42
C THR A 343 8.87 14.54 18.71
N ALA A 344 9.23 14.27 19.97
CA ALA A 344 10.62 14.00 20.34
C ALA A 344 11.16 12.80 19.54
N ASP A 345 12.43 12.85 19.14
CA ASP A 345 13.06 11.83 18.30
C ASP A 345 12.39 11.59 16.93
N HIS A 346 11.69 12.59 16.37
CA HIS A 346 10.96 12.46 15.09
C HIS A 346 11.77 11.80 13.96
N LEU A 347 13.09 12.04 13.84
CA LEU A 347 13.93 11.39 12.84
C LEU A 347 14.09 9.88 13.05
N LEU A 348 14.16 9.41 14.30
CA LEU A 348 14.15 7.97 14.60
C LEU A 348 12.80 7.36 14.21
N TYR A 349 11.71 8.08 14.47
CA TYR A 349 10.39 7.67 13.99
C TYR A 349 10.34 7.57 12.46
N PHE A 350 10.80 8.57 11.72
CA PHE A 350 10.85 8.48 10.25
C PHE A 350 11.67 7.29 9.77
N ARG A 351 12.84 7.02 10.37
CA ARG A 351 13.62 5.82 10.02
C ARG A 351 12.87 4.53 10.31
N GLY A 352 12.21 4.42 11.46
CA GLY A 352 11.43 3.23 11.78
C GLY A 352 10.18 3.08 10.89
N ILE A 353 9.52 4.18 10.50
CA ILE A 353 8.45 4.19 9.50
C ILE A 353 9.00 3.70 8.14
N GLY A 354 10.21 4.13 7.79
CA GLY A 354 10.92 3.62 6.61
C GLY A 354 11.07 2.11 6.66
N ARG A 355 11.57 1.57 7.78
CA ARG A 355 11.67 0.12 7.99
C ARG A 355 10.31 -0.56 7.92
N LEU A 356 9.28 0.03 8.51
CA LEU A 356 7.91 -0.49 8.47
C LEU A 356 7.38 -0.55 7.03
N LEU A 357 7.58 0.50 6.22
CA LEU A 357 7.23 0.50 4.80
C LEU A 357 7.99 -0.58 4.03
N GLY A 358 9.29 -0.72 4.29
CA GLY A 358 10.12 -1.77 3.69
C GLY A 358 9.63 -3.18 4.05
N ARG A 359 9.26 -3.41 5.32
CA ARG A 359 8.67 -4.69 5.78
C ARG A 359 7.31 -4.94 5.13
N ALA A 360 6.46 -3.91 5.03
CA ALA A 360 5.17 -4.03 4.36
C ALA A 360 5.35 -4.44 2.89
N LEU A 361 6.30 -3.83 2.16
CA LEU A 361 6.62 -4.19 0.78
C LEU A 361 7.19 -5.61 0.66
N LEU A 362 8.08 -6.00 1.57
CA LEU A 362 8.70 -7.33 1.59
C LEU A 362 7.68 -8.45 1.85
N GLU A 363 6.73 -8.21 2.76
CA GLU A 363 5.71 -9.18 3.21
C GLU A 363 4.39 -9.06 2.43
N GLY A 364 4.28 -8.08 1.53
CA GLY A 364 3.07 -7.79 0.76
C GLY A 364 1.91 -7.29 1.61
N GLN A 365 2.18 -6.51 2.66
CA GLN A 365 1.16 -5.86 3.46
C GLN A 365 0.79 -4.49 2.87
N THR A 366 -0.47 -4.11 3.01
CA THR A 366 -1.00 -2.85 2.48
C THR A 366 -1.15 -1.81 3.58
N MET A 367 -0.89 -0.55 3.23
CA MET A 367 -1.08 0.62 4.07
C MET A 367 -2.43 1.29 3.80
N GLN A 368 -3.03 1.87 4.84
CA GLN A 368 -4.39 2.41 4.78
C GLN A 368 -4.42 3.87 4.34
N ALA A 369 -3.44 4.65 4.77
CA ALA A 369 -3.23 6.04 4.35
C ALA A 369 -2.30 6.11 3.13
N ARG A 370 -2.43 7.18 2.35
CA ARG A 370 -1.67 7.37 1.11
C ARG A 370 -0.61 8.43 1.31
N LEU A 371 0.62 8.15 0.91
CA LEU A 371 1.66 9.18 0.88
C LEU A 371 1.38 10.18 -0.25
N CYS A 372 1.71 11.44 -0.01
CA CYS A 372 1.61 12.45 -1.04
C CYS A 372 2.56 12.15 -2.21
N LEU A 373 2.15 12.54 -3.41
CA LEU A 373 2.85 12.21 -4.65
C LEU A 373 4.35 12.56 -4.63
N PRO A 374 4.79 13.71 -4.09
CA PRO A 374 6.22 14.03 -4.02
C PRO A 374 7.05 13.00 -3.27
N ILE A 375 6.55 12.43 -2.17
CA ILE A 375 7.28 11.40 -1.40
C ILE A 375 7.55 10.17 -2.28
N LEU A 376 6.55 9.73 -3.06
CA LEU A 376 6.70 8.61 -3.99
C LEU A 376 7.71 8.93 -5.10
N LYS A 377 7.65 10.15 -5.66
CA LYS A 377 8.64 10.59 -6.67
C LYS A 377 10.05 10.66 -6.11
N HIS A 378 10.22 11.10 -4.86
CA HIS A 378 11.49 11.11 -4.16
C HIS A 378 12.08 9.70 -4.04
N PHE A 379 11.31 8.71 -3.57
CA PHE A 379 11.79 7.32 -3.50
C PHE A 379 12.24 6.77 -4.86
N LEU A 380 11.54 7.15 -5.93
CA LEU A 380 11.84 6.72 -7.30
C LEU A 380 12.94 7.54 -8.00
N GLY A 381 13.41 8.63 -7.41
CA GLY A 381 14.29 9.60 -8.06
C GLY A 381 13.68 10.23 -9.32
N THR A 382 12.34 10.27 -9.40
CA THR A 382 11.60 10.83 -10.54
C THR A 382 11.57 12.36 -10.45
N PRO A 383 11.72 13.10 -11.57
CA PRO A 383 11.68 14.55 -11.54
C PRO A 383 10.36 15.11 -10.96
N ILE A 384 10.52 16.01 -10.00
CA ILE A 384 9.48 16.86 -9.45
C ILE A 384 9.41 18.13 -10.28
N THR A 385 8.19 18.50 -10.65
CA THR A 385 7.88 19.66 -11.47
C THR A 385 7.00 20.63 -10.69
N PHE A 386 6.93 21.86 -11.18
CA PHE A 386 6.00 22.86 -10.67
C PHE A 386 4.55 22.36 -10.60
N SER A 387 4.17 21.46 -11.52
CA SER A 387 2.82 20.93 -11.59
C SER A 387 2.48 19.92 -10.49
N ASP A 388 3.50 19.37 -9.83
CA ASP A 388 3.35 18.45 -8.70
C ASP A 388 2.96 19.17 -7.40
N LEU A 389 3.17 20.49 -7.32
CA LEU A 389 2.72 21.29 -6.19
C LEU A 389 1.19 21.24 -6.01
N GLN A 390 0.44 21.06 -7.10
CA GLN A 390 -1.02 20.90 -7.05
C GLN A 390 -1.48 19.71 -6.19
N TYR A 391 -0.61 18.72 -5.92
CA TYR A 391 -0.93 17.55 -5.10
C TYR A 391 -0.60 17.74 -3.63
N VAL A 392 0.21 18.75 -3.32
CA VAL A 392 0.54 19.15 -1.95
C VAL A 392 -0.44 20.24 -1.53
N ASP A 393 -0.49 21.32 -2.31
CA ASP A 393 -1.29 22.50 -2.01
C ASP A 393 -1.81 23.14 -3.32
N PRO A 394 -3.08 22.88 -3.68
CA PRO A 394 -3.72 23.47 -4.86
C PRO A 394 -3.84 25.00 -4.80
N GLU A 395 -3.94 25.58 -3.61
CA GLU A 395 -4.12 27.02 -3.43
C GLU A 395 -2.79 27.73 -3.69
N VAL A 396 -1.71 27.27 -3.07
CA VAL A 396 -0.35 27.74 -3.32
C VAL A 396 0.03 27.52 -4.78
N TYR A 397 -0.32 26.36 -5.37
CA TYR A 397 -0.12 26.12 -6.80
C TYR A 397 -0.81 27.19 -7.67
N THR A 398 -2.05 27.54 -7.35
CA THR A 398 -2.83 28.54 -8.11
C THR A 398 -2.25 29.94 -7.96
N SER A 399 -1.85 30.32 -6.74
CA SER A 399 -1.16 31.59 -6.46
C SER A 399 0.16 31.69 -7.22
N MET A 400 1.00 30.65 -7.15
CA MET A 400 2.28 30.63 -7.85
C MET A 400 2.12 30.61 -9.38
N LEU A 401 1.07 29.96 -9.91
CA LEU A 401 0.71 30.05 -11.34
C LEU A 401 0.37 31.49 -11.73
N TRP A 402 -0.42 32.18 -10.91
CA TRP A 402 -0.79 33.57 -11.17
C TRP A 402 0.44 34.47 -11.21
N ILE A 403 1.33 34.37 -10.23
CA ILE A 403 2.59 35.13 -10.18
C ILE A 403 3.42 34.85 -11.44
N ARG A 404 3.49 33.59 -11.89
CA ARG A 404 4.25 33.21 -13.08
C ARG A 404 3.72 33.84 -14.36
N ASP A 405 2.40 33.91 -14.50
CA ASP A 405 1.71 34.19 -15.76
C ASP A 405 1.22 35.65 -15.89
N ASN A 406 1.32 36.46 -14.83
CA ASN A 406 0.88 37.86 -14.82
C ASN A 406 2.05 38.79 -14.49
N ASP A 407 1.99 40.02 -15.01
CA ASP A 407 2.93 41.10 -14.72
C ASP A 407 2.37 42.05 -13.64
N GLY A 408 3.21 42.96 -13.14
CA GLY A 408 2.87 43.87 -12.04
C GLY A 408 2.91 43.18 -10.67
N VAL A 409 3.74 42.13 -10.52
CA VAL A 409 3.83 41.37 -9.27
C VAL A 409 4.40 42.19 -8.11
N ASP A 410 5.08 43.29 -8.39
CA ASP A 410 5.58 44.25 -7.39
C ASP A 410 4.44 44.78 -6.49
N ALA A 411 3.22 44.88 -7.03
CA ALA A 411 2.04 45.30 -6.28
C ALA A 411 1.57 44.29 -5.22
N LEU A 412 2.10 43.05 -5.25
CA LEU A 412 1.82 42.05 -4.23
C LEU A 412 2.71 42.21 -2.98
N GLU A 413 3.71 43.08 -3.02
CA GLU A 413 4.66 43.34 -1.91
C GLU A 413 5.30 42.06 -1.36
N LEU A 414 5.51 41.07 -2.23
CA LEU A 414 6.19 39.83 -1.88
C LEU A 414 7.70 40.07 -1.76
N THR A 415 8.35 39.28 -0.92
CA THR A 415 9.81 39.27 -0.75
C THR A 415 10.34 37.83 -0.90
N PHE A 416 11.65 37.64 -0.96
CA PHE A 416 12.28 36.31 -1.11
C PHE A 416 12.28 35.53 0.21
N CYS A 417 11.16 35.51 0.92
CA CYS A 417 10.93 34.69 2.10
C CYS A 417 9.61 33.93 2.01
N VAL A 418 9.44 32.94 2.89
CA VAL A 418 8.20 32.19 3.08
C VAL A 418 7.81 32.23 4.54
N THR A 419 6.51 32.19 4.80
CA THR A 419 5.95 32.17 6.14
C THR A 419 5.47 30.77 6.46
N GLU A 420 5.78 30.29 7.66
CA GLU A 420 5.33 29.00 8.17
C GLU A 420 4.64 29.16 9.52
N LEU A 421 3.71 28.26 9.79
CA LEU A 421 3.02 28.15 11.07
C LEU A 421 3.57 26.91 11.79
N ARG A 422 4.18 27.11 12.95
CA ARG A 422 4.70 26.04 13.81
C ARG A 422 3.57 25.40 14.62
N ALA A 423 3.90 24.31 15.32
CA ALA A 423 2.94 23.57 16.13
C ALA A 423 2.38 24.36 17.33
N ASP A 424 3.10 25.39 17.79
CA ASP A 424 2.71 26.29 18.89
C ASP A 424 1.99 27.56 18.40
N ASP A 425 1.49 27.54 17.16
CA ASP A 425 0.88 28.67 16.45
C ASP A 425 1.84 29.86 16.22
N GLU A 426 3.15 29.69 16.43
CA GLU A 426 4.16 30.70 16.09
C GLU A 426 4.30 30.82 14.57
N VAL A 427 4.20 32.06 14.08
CA VAL A 427 4.42 32.38 12.67
C VAL A 427 5.89 32.75 12.48
N ILE A 428 6.64 31.88 11.82
CA ILE A 428 8.04 32.12 11.48
C ILE A 428 8.20 32.55 10.02
N THR A 429 9.24 33.31 9.73
CA THR A 429 9.61 33.72 8.38
C THR A 429 10.98 33.15 8.03
N ILE A 430 11.06 32.51 6.86
CA ILE A 430 12.25 31.80 6.39
C ILE A 430 12.71 32.46 5.11
N ASP A 431 13.95 32.95 5.12
CA ASP A 431 14.58 33.55 3.96
C ASP A 431 14.99 32.48 2.95
N LEU A 432 14.54 32.61 1.70
CA LEU A 432 14.89 31.69 0.61
C LEU A 432 16.29 31.98 0.03
N VAL A 433 16.79 33.19 0.26
CA VAL A 433 18.13 33.67 -0.07
C VAL A 433 18.63 34.52 1.11
N PRO A 434 19.95 34.74 1.28
CA PRO A 434 20.44 35.67 2.30
C PRO A 434 19.74 37.03 2.20
N ASP A 435 19.28 37.56 3.34
CA ASP A 435 18.52 38.81 3.45
C ASP A 435 17.23 38.83 2.59
N GLY A 436 16.57 37.67 2.48
CA GLY A 436 15.40 37.46 1.61
C GLY A 436 14.21 38.38 1.91
N ARG A 437 13.98 38.73 3.18
CA ARG A 437 12.99 39.73 3.62
C ARG A 437 13.20 41.11 2.99
N ASP A 438 14.43 41.49 2.67
CA ASP A 438 14.76 42.81 2.12
C ASP A 438 14.85 42.80 0.58
N LYS A 439 14.71 41.62 -0.05
CA LYS A 439 14.71 41.47 -1.51
C LYS A 439 13.26 41.37 -2.02
N PRO A 440 12.69 42.43 -2.63
CA PRO A 440 11.34 42.38 -3.18
C PRO A 440 11.24 41.50 -4.42
N VAL A 441 10.08 40.89 -4.62
CA VAL A 441 9.74 40.14 -5.82
C VAL A 441 9.18 41.10 -6.87
N THR A 442 9.83 41.11 -8.03
CA THR A 442 9.53 41.97 -9.17
C THR A 442 9.33 41.12 -10.42
N ASP A 443 8.78 41.69 -11.49
CA ASP A 443 8.64 40.95 -12.75
C ASP A 443 9.96 40.42 -13.32
N ALA A 444 11.07 41.08 -13.01
CA ALA A 444 12.40 40.67 -13.44
C ALA A 444 12.93 39.44 -12.69
N ASN A 445 12.53 39.24 -11.43
CA ASN A 445 13.08 38.20 -10.57
C ASN A 445 12.05 37.14 -10.11
N LYS A 446 10.76 37.28 -10.46
CA LYS A 446 9.68 36.36 -10.05
C LYS A 446 9.93 34.90 -10.39
N VAL A 447 10.62 34.60 -11.49
CA VAL A 447 10.96 33.21 -11.87
C VAL A 447 11.95 32.59 -10.87
N GLU A 448 12.93 33.35 -10.40
CA GLU A 448 13.89 32.92 -9.37
C GLU A 448 13.15 32.65 -8.05
N PHE A 449 12.29 33.58 -7.63
CA PHE A 449 11.46 33.42 -6.43
C PHE A 449 10.59 32.15 -6.50
N LEU A 450 9.88 31.94 -7.60
CA LEU A 450 9.03 30.77 -7.79
C LEU A 450 9.82 29.46 -7.76
N HIS A 451 11.01 29.46 -8.35
CA HIS A 451 11.90 28.30 -8.33
C HIS A 451 12.34 27.96 -6.91
N LEU A 452 12.82 28.96 -6.15
CA LEU A 452 13.26 28.76 -4.77
C LEU A 452 12.12 28.36 -3.84
N LYS A 453 10.95 28.98 -3.99
CA LYS A 453 9.76 28.63 -3.22
C LYS A 453 9.28 27.21 -3.52
N LEU A 454 9.30 26.78 -4.79
CA LEU A 454 8.99 25.39 -5.15
C LEU A 454 9.98 24.42 -4.53
N ARG A 455 11.28 24.72 -4.62
CA ARG A 455 12.36 23.91 -4.06
C ARG A 455 12.20 23.73 -2.55
N TYR A 456 11.86 24.82 -1.87
CA TYR A 456 11.59 24.86 -0.44
C TYR A 456 10.40 23.97 -0.05
N LEU A 457 9.26 24.19 -0.71
CA LEU A 457 8.00 23.48 -0.42
C LEU A 457 8.05 21.98 -0.73
N MET A 458 8.83 21.58 -1.74
CA MET A 458 8.83 20.20 -2.25
C MET A 458 9.99 19.34 -1.72
N LEU A 459 10.92 19.90 -0.93
CA LEU A 459 11.99 19.13 -0.29
C LEU A 459 12.64 19.85 0.89
N ASP A 460 13.17 21.07 0.71
CA ASP A 460 14.17 21.60 1.65
C ASP A 460 13.65 21.66 3.09
N ARG A 461 12.37 22.01 3.28
CA ARG A 461 11.72 22.13 4.60
C ARG A 461 11.55 20.82 5.37
N TYR A 462 11.67 19.67 4.70
CA TYR A 462 11.52 18.35 5.33
C TYR A 462 12.61 17.34 4.91
N ALA A 463 13.72 17.83 4.36
CA ALA A 463 14.79 16.98 3.84
C ALA A 463 15.38 16.00 4.87
N PRO A 464 15.61 16.38 6.16
CA PRO A 464 16.09 15.45 7.19
C PRO A 464 15.11 14.29 7.45
N GLN A 465 13.81 14.57 7.50
CA GLN A 465 12.74 13.60 7.71
C GLN A 465 12.67 12.61 6.54
N LEU A 466 12.67 13.12 5.30
CA LEU A 466 12.69 12.28 4.10
C LEU A 466 13.95 11.42 4.03
N GLN A 467 15.10 11.95 4.42
CA GLN A 467 16.35 11.21 4.46
C GLN A 467 16.28 10.05 5.47
N ALA A 468 15.80 10.29 6.68
CA ALA A 468 15.60 9.24 7.68
C ALA A 468 14.60 8.18 7.18
N LEU A 469 13.47 8.62 6.60
CA LEU A 469 12.45 7.74 6.03
C LEU A 469 12.98 6.84 4.91
N SER A 470 13.70 7.43 3.95
CA SER A 470 14.32 6.69 2.83
C SER A 470 15.43 5.75 3.30
N LEU A 471 16.24 6.14 4.29
CA LEU A 471 17.25 5.27 4.89
C LEU A 471 16.60 4.02 5.46
N GLY A 472 15.55 4.16 6.28
CA GLY A 472 14.85 3.01 6.84
C GLY A 472 14.22 2.10 5.80
N LEU A 473 13.64 2.67 4.74
CA LEU A 473 13.04 1.92 3.63
C LEU A 473 14.06 1.06 2.91
N PHE A 474 15.18 1.66 2.52
CA PHE A 474 16.21 0.99 1.72
C PHE A 474 17.19 0.13 2.54
N GLU A 475 17.09 0.14 3.88
CA GLU A 475 17.68 -0.89 4.74
C GLU A 475 16.99 -2.25 4.59
N ILE A 476 15.68 -2.27 4.31
CA ILE A 476 14.90 -3.51 4.18
C ILE A 476 14.93 -4.05 2.76
N ILE A 477 14.71 -3.18 1.77
CA ILE A 477 14.57 -3.57 0.37
C ILE A 477 15.57 -2.82 -0.53
N PRO A 478 16.10 -3.45 -1.59
CA PRO A 478 16.96 -2.76 -2.54
C PRO A 478 16.21 -1.65 -3.28
N GLN A 479 16.84 -0.49 -3.45
CA GLN A 479 16.20 0.68 -4.03
C GLN A 479 15.76 0.43 -5.49
N GLU A 480 16.58 -0.26 -6.27
CA GLU A 480 16.33 -0.62 -7.66
C GLU A 480 15.07 -1.47 -7.84
N ALA A 481 14.62 -2.18 -6.80
CA ALA A 481 13.38 -2.96 -6.86
C ALA A 481 12.14 -2.06 -7.04
N LEU A 482 12.18 -0.80 -6.58
CA LEU A 482 11.08 0.16 -6.75
C LEU A 482 11.15 0.92 -8.05
N LEU A 483 12.35 1.11 -8.61
CA LEU A 483 12.59 1.99 -9.77
C LEU A 483 11.96 1.49 -11.08
N VAL A 484 11.38 0.29 -11.10
CA VAL A 484 10.61 -0.24 -12.24
C VAL A 484 9.19 0.35 -12.33
N PHE A 485 8.68 0.87 -11.22
CA PHE A 485 7.34 1.45 -11.13
C PHE A 485 7.36 2.94 -11.43
N ASP A 486 6.25 3.46 -11.97
CA ASP A 486 5.94 4.88 -11.80
C ASP A 486 5.32 5.17 -10.43
N TYR A 487 5.20 6.44 -10.07
CA TYR A 487 4.73 6.83 -8.73
C TYR A 487 3.29 6.38 -8.43
N GLN A 488 2.40 6.23 -9.42
CA GLN A 488 1.04 5.74 -9.19
C GLN A 488 0.99 4.22 -9.07
N GLU A 489 1.87 3.53 -9.79
CA GLU A 489 2.04 2.08 -9.64
C GLU A 489 2.65 1.75 -8.27
N LEU A 490 3.61 2.54 -7.79
CA LEU A 490 4.15 2.39 -6.43
C LEU A 490 3.07 2.61 -5.36
N GLU A 491 2.18 3.60 -5.56
CA GLU A 491 1.02 3.81 -4.69
C GLU A 491 0.13 2.56 -4.63
N LEU A 492 -0.13 1.90 -5.77
CA LEU A 492 -0.91 0.64 -5.81
C LEU A 492 -0.22 -0.50 -5.06
N VAL A 493 1.11 -0.59 -5.15
CA VAL A 493 1.88 -1.62 -4.45
C VAL A 493 1.83 -1.40 -2.93
N LEU A 494 1.92 -0.14 -2.48
CA LEU A 494 1.87 0.22 -1.06
C LEU A 494 0.46 0.14 -0.45
N CYS A 495 -0.55 0.62 -1.16
CA CYS A 495 -1.89 0.85 -0.61
C CYS A 495 -2.93 -0.17 -1.08
N GLY A 496 -2.59 -0.99 -2.09
CA GLY A 496 -3.55 -1.87 -2.75
C GLY A 496 -4.52 -1.10 -3.64
N LEU A 497 -5.73 -1.66 -3.81
CA LEU A 497 -6.76 -1.07 -4.64
C LEU A 497 -7.42 0.15 -3.97
N PRO A 498 -7.74 1.20 -4.74
CA PRO A 498 -8.31 2.42 -4.19
C PRO A 498 -9.75 2.25 -3.68
N GLU A 499 -10.51 1.33 -4.29
CA GLU A 499 -11.94 1.13 -4.06
C GLU A 499 -12.23 -0.37 -3.85
N ILE A 500 -13.20 -0.69 -2.97
CA ILE A 500 -13.66 -2.05 -2.73
C ILE A 500 -14.72 -2.40 -3.79
N ASP A 501 -14.36 -3.31 -4.70
CA ASP A 501 -15.29 -3.82 -5.71
C ASP A 501 -16.16 -4.94 -5.11
N MET A 502 -17.43 -4.63 -4.88
CA MET A 502 -18.40 -5.60 -4.33
C MET A 502 -18.63 -6.82 -5.22
N ALA A 503 -18.53 -6.66 -6.54
CA ALA A 503 -18.68 -7.78 -7.46
C ALA A 503 -17.47 -8.71 -7.38
N ASP A 504 -16.26 -8.15 -7.29
CA ASP A 504 -15.02 -8.90 -7.07
C ASP A 504 -15.02 -9.61 -5.70
N TRP A 505 -15.47 -8.94 -4.64
CA TRP A 505 -15.57 -9.56 -3.32
C TRP A 505 -16.50 -10.76 -3.33
N LYS A 506 -17.72 -10.58 -3.86
CA LYS A 506 -18.72 -11.65 -3.92
C LYS A 506 -18.27 -12.81 -4.80
N SER A 507 -17.68 -12.55 -5.96
CA SER A 507 -17.27 -13.59 -6.91
C SER A 507 -16.09 -14.45 -6.42
N ASN A 508 -15.22 -13.88 -5.59
CA ASN A 508 -14.06 -14.58 -5.01
C ASN A 508 -14.31 -15.08 -3.58
N THR A 509 -15.54 -15.04 -3.10
CA THR A 509 -15.89 -15.58 -1.78
C THR A 509 -16.22 -17.07 -1.86
N VAL A 510 -15.55 -17.86 -1.01
CA VAL A 510 -15.85 -19.28 -0.83
C VAL A 510 -16.98 -19.44 0.19
N VAL A 511 -18.15 -19.83 -0.30
CA VAL A 511 -19.31 -20.14 0.56
C VAL A 511 -19.30 -21.63 0.90
N ALA A 512 -19.35 -21.96 2.19
CA ALA A 512 -19.40 -23.37 2.61
C ALA A 512 -20.69 -24.05 2.12
N PRO A 513 -20.62 -25.30 1.61
CA PRO A 513 -21.81 -26.05 1.18
C PRO A 513 -22.87 -26.23 2.27
N SER A 514 -22.46 -26.18 3.54
CA SER A 514 -23.34 -26.29 4.72
C SER A 514 -24.30 -25.12 4.91
N PHE A 515 -24.27 -24.08 4.07
CA PHE A 515 -25.36 -23.10 3.97
C PHE A 515 -26.61 -23.64 3.25
N SER A 516 -26.59 -24.88 2.76
CA SER A 516 -27.74 -25.53 2.10
C SER A 516 -29.04 -25.45 2.89
N ASP A 517 -28.95 -25.45 4.22
CA ASP A 517 -30.10 -25.46 5.13
C ASP A 517 -30.67 -24.05 5.39
N ALA A 518 -29.96 -23.00 4.97
CA ALA A 518 -30.37 -21.61 5.13
C ALA A 518 -29.79 -20.72 4.00
N PRO A 519 -30.16 -20.96 2.72
CA PRO A 519 -29.53 -20.32 1.57
C PRO A 519 -29.69 -18.80 1.56
N LEU A 520 -30.80 -18.29 2.14
CA LEU A 520 -31.10 -16.86 2.19
C LEU A 520 -30.12 -16.05 3.04
N VAL A 521 -29.45 -16.67 4.02
CA VAL A 521 -28.51 -15.97 4.92
C VAL A 521 -27.32 -15.38 4.14
N VAL A 522 -26.83 -16.10 3.12
CA VAL A 522 -25.73 -15.65 2.27
C VAL A 522 -26.18 -14.50 1.37
N ASP A 523 -27.40 -14.57 0.82
CA ASP A 523 -27.94 -13.47 0.01
C ASP A 523 -28.16 -12.22 0.84
N TRP A 524 -28.75 -12.35 2.04
CA TRP A 524 -28.92 -11.25 2.99
C TRP A 524 -27.59 -10.64 3.41
N PHE A 525 -26.56 -11.45 3.66
CA PHE A 525 -25.21 -10.96 3.95
C PHE A 525 -24.72 -10.01 2.85
N TRP A 526 -24.79 -10.43 1.59
CA TRP A 526 -24.34 -9.60 0.48
C TRP A 526 -25.23 -8.37 0.26
N GLU A 527 -26.55 -8.48 0.44
CA GLU A 527 -27.45 -7.34 0.36
C GLU A 527 -27.13 -6.27 1.42
N VAL A 528 -26.82 -6.69 2.65
CA VAL A 528 -26.46 -5.77 3.74
C VAL A 528 -25.10 -5.12 3.48
N ILE A 529 -24.06 -5.89 3.16
CA ILE A 529 -22.72 -5.35 2.87
C ILE A 529 -22.77 -4.41 1.64
N GLN A 530 -23.60 -4.72 0.64
CA GLN A 530 -23.81 -3.82 -0.50
C GLN A 530 -24.49 -2.52 -0.09
N GLY A 531 -25.33 -2.53 0.94
CA GLY A 531 -25.97 -1.35 1.52
C GLY A 531 -25.03 -0.44 2.32
N PHE A 532 -23.91 -0.96 2.82
CA PHE A 532 -22.90 -0.19 3.56
C PHE A 532 -22.31 0.95 2.71
N THR A 533 -21.93 2.03 3.38
CA THR A 533 -21.06 3.10 2.87
C THR A 533 -19.65 2.55 2.58
N GLU A 534 -18.82 3.31 1.86
CA GLU A 534 -17.43 2.88 1.60
C GLU A 534 -16.63 2.69 2.90
N ASP A 535 -16.80 3.59 3.87
CA ASP A 535 -16.12 3.51 5.16
C ASP A 535 -16.60 2.30 5.99
N GLU A 536 -17.89 2.00 5.98
CA GLU A 536 -18.45 0.80 6.65
C GLU A 536 -17.96 -0.50 5.99
N ARG A 537 -17.86 -0.54 4.65
CA ARG A 537 -17.27 -1.70 3.94
C ARG A 537 -15.80 -1.88 4.28
N ALA A 538 -15.04 -0.79 4.37
CA ALA A 538 -13.64 -0.82 4.76
C ALA A 538 -13.47 -1.32 6.19
N ARG A 539 -14.28 -0.82 7.14
CA ARG A 539 -14.32 -1.30 8.53
C ARG A 539 -14.68 -2.78 8.64
N PHE A 540 -15.70 -3.24 7.90
CA PHE A 540 -16.06 -4.67 7.88
C PHE A 540 -14.96 -5.55 7.27
N LEU A 541 -14.32 -5.09 6.19
CA LEU A 541 -13.20 -5.79 5.58
C LEU A 541 -12.04 -5.92 6.58
N GLN A 542 -11.76 -4.83 7.30
CA GLN A 542 -10.75 -4.80 8.35
C GLN A 542 -11.10 -5.75 9.49
N PHE A 543 -12.35 -5.76 9.95
CA PHE A 543 -12.83 -6.69 10.96
C PHE A 543 -12.63 -8.14 10.53
N SER A 544 -13.00 -8.47 9.29
CA SER A 544 -12.99 -9.85 8.78
C SER A 544 -11.63 -10.35 8.30
N THR A 545 -10.70 -9.45 7.95
CA THR A 545 -9.40 -9.80 7.35
C THR A 545 -8.19 -9.16 8.02
N GLY A 546 -8.36 -8.25 8.98
CA GLY A 546 -7.26 -7.47 9.57
C GLY A 546 -6.71 -6.35 8.69
N SER A 547 -7.26 -6.12 7.48
CA SER A 547 -6.88 -5.00 6.61
C SER A 547 -8.11 -4.32 6.01
N SER A 548 -8.11 -2.99 5.94
CA SER A 548 -9.17 -2.19 5.29
C SER A 548 -8.94 -2.03 3.78
N ARG A 549 -7.85 -2.59 3.24
CA ARG A 549 -7.45 -2.45 1.83
C ARG A 549 -7.39 -3.81 1.13
N VAL A 550 -7.83 -3.82 -0.12
CA VAL A 550 -7.78 -5.01 -0.98
C VAL A 550 -6.42 -5.08 -1.68
N PRO A 551 -5.73 -6.24 -1.73
CA PRO A 551 -4.52 -6.42 -2.52
C PRO A 551 -4.71 -6.01 -3.98
N VAL A 552 -3.62 -5.65 -4.66
CA VAL A 552 -3.71 -5.18 -6.04
C VAL A 552 -4.31 -6.23 -7.02
N GLN A 553 -4.19 -7.52 -6.68
CA GLN A 553 -4.81 -8.63 -7.41
C GLN A 553 -6.32 -8.80 -7.15
N GLY A 554 -6.94 -7.94 -6.33
CA GLY A 554 -8.33 -8.10 -5.89
C GLY A 554 -8.49 -9.14 -4.79
N PHE A 555 -9.74 -9.57 -4.56
CA PHE A 555 -10.10 -10.48 -3.46
C PHE A 555 -9.53 -11.89 -3.62
N LYS A 556 -9.22 -12.32 -4.85
CA LYS A 556 -8.47 -13.57 -5.08
C LYS A 556 -7.03 -13.53 -4.55
N GLY A 557 -6.46 -12.33 -4.40
CA GLY A 557 -5.11 -12.12 -3.89
C GLY A 557 -5.00 -12.08 -2.37
N LEU A 558 -6.10 -12.32 -1.65
CA LEU A 558 -6.10 -12.44 -0.20
C LEU A 558 -5.21 -13.61 0.22
N THR A 559 -4.43 -13.41 1.28
CA THR A 559 -3.45 -14.39 1.77
C THR A 559 -3.66 -14.71 3.23
N SER A 560 -3.08 -15.83 3.67
CA SER A 560 -2.77 -16.10 5.08
C SER A 560 -1.34 -15.63 5.41
N TYR A 561 -0.83 -15.96 6.61
CA TYR A 561 0.50 -15.52 7.09
C TYR A 561 1.68 -16.05 6.29
N ASP A 562 1.53 -17.24 5.75
CA ASP A 562 2.56 -17.92 4.98
C ASP A 562 2.64 -17.39 3.55
N GLY A 563 1.91 -16.31 3.24
CA GLY A 563 1.84 -15.70 1.91
C GLY A 563 1.04 -16.53 0.91
N ARG A 564 0.44 -17.65 1.32
CA ARG A 564 -0.42 -18.47 0.46
C ARG A 564 -1.80 -17.85 0.33
N ILE A 565 -2.42 -18.07 -0.83
CA ILE A 565 -3.76 -17.58 -1.11
C ILE A 565 -4.76 -18.21 -0.13
N CYS A 566 -5.51 -17.34 0.51
CA CYS A 566 -6.56 -17.69 1.46
C CYS A 566 -7.79 -16.84 1.12
N PRO A 567 -8.72 -17.37 0.30
CA PRO A 567 -9.90 -16.64 -0.12
C PRO A 567 -10.76 -16.20 1.07
N PHE A 568 -11.49 -15.10 0.89
CA PHE A 568 -12.55 -14.76 1.82
C PHE A 568 -13.57 -15.90 1.89
N SER A 569 -13.99 -16.32 3.08
CA SER A 569 -14.89 -17.45 3.23
C SER A 569 -16.02 -17.20 4.21
N LEU A 570 -17.21 -17.66 3.82
CA LEU A 570 -18.39 -17.68 4.68
C LEU A 570 -18.64 -19.10 5.15
N ARG A 571 -18.84 -19.29 6.46
CA ARG A 571 -19.29 -20.55 7.05
C ARG A 571 -20.50 -20.33 7.95
N PRO A 572 -21.39 -21.32 8.09
CA PRO A 572 -22.46 -21.23 9.09
C PRO A 572 -21.93 -21.59 10.47
N LEU A 573 -22.51 -20.99 11.51
CA LEU A 573 -22.47 -21.47 12.90
C LEU A 573 -23.68 -22.38 13.11
N PRO A 574 -23.52 -23.71 13.03
CA PRO A 574 -24.66 -24.62 13.10
C PRO A 574 -25.31 -24.51 14.48
N ASN A 575 -26.65 -24.58 14.51
CA ASN A 575 -27.47 -24.48 15.73
C ASN A 575 -27.50 -23.10 16.40
N GLN A 576 -26.96 -22.05 15.77
CA GLN A 576 -27.05 -20.68 16.27
C GLN A 576 -27.86 -19.84 15.28
N THR A 577 -28.95 -19.20 15.73
CA THR A 577 -29.84 -18.37 14.89
C THR A 577 -29.84 -16.89 15.25
N ARG A 578 -29.04 -16.51 16.27
CA ARG A 578 -28.91 -15.15 16.83
C ARG A 578 -27.50 -14.91 17.35
N GLY A 579 -27.17 -13.67 17.70
CA GLY A 579 -25.85 -13.28 18.21
C GLY A 579 -24.95 -12.72 17.10
N PHE A 580 -23.68 -12.48 17.42
CA PHE A 580 -22.73 -11.86 16.48
C PHE A 580 -22.03 -12.88 15.58
N PRO A 581 -21.60 -12.47 14.37
CA PRO A 581 -20.66 -13.26 13.58
C PRO A 581 -19.37 -13.54 14.34
N LYS A 582 -18.80 -14.73 14.15
CA LYS A 582 -17.44 -15.05 14.61
C LYS A 582 -16.47 -14.89 13.46
N VAL A 583 -15.28 -14.35 13.74
CA VAL A 583 -14.27 -14.12 12.69
C VAL A 583 -12.97 -14.80 13.02
N HIS A 584 -12.34 -15.33 11.97
CA HIS A 584 -10.97 -15.79 12.00
C HIS A 584 -10.18 -15.04 10.93
N THR A 585 -9.60 -13.90 11.33
CA THR A 585 -8.88 -12.99 10.41
C THR A 585 -7.76 -13.72 9.68
N CYS A 586 -6.98 -14.56 10.35
CA CYS A 586 -5.91 -15.41 9.79
C CYS A 586 -6.34 -16.24 8.56
N PHE A 587 -7.63 -16.57 8.46
CA PHE A 587 -8.21 -17.38 7.38
C PHE A 587 -9.25 -16.62 6.54
N ASN A 588 -9.34 -15.30 6.70
CA ASN A 588 -10.31 -14.43 6.03
C ASN A 588 -11.74 -15.01 6.12
N ARG A 589 -12.09 -15.54 7.29
CA ARG A 589 -13.33 -16.32 7.49
C ARG A 589 -14.30 -15.60 8.41
N VAL A 590 -15.54 -15.51 7.96
CA VAL A 590 -16.68 -15.10 8.76
C VAL A 590 -17.60 -16.29 8.96
N GLU A 591 -17.89 -16.63 10.21
CA GLU A 591 -18.87 -17.63 10.60
C GLU A 591 -20.16 -16.94 11.04
N LEU A 592 -21.24 -17.18 10.31
CA LEU A 592 -22.53 -16.51 10.50
C LEU A 592 -23.50 -17.42 11.24
N PRO A 593 -24.20 -16.94 12.28
CA PRO A 593 -25.44 -17.54 12.73
C PRO A 593 -26.40 -17.74 11.54
N LEU A 594 -27.19 -18.81 11.58
CA LEU A 594 -28.29 -19.05 10.65
C LEU A 594 -29.49 -18.18 11.02
N TYR A 595 -29.36 -16.87 10.79
CA TYR A 595 -30.37 -15.88 11.15
C TYR A 595 -31.73 -16.22 10.53
N THR A 596 -32.80 -16.00 11.29
CA THR A 596 -34.17 -16.23 10.83
C THR A 596 -34.72 -15.08 10.00
N THR A 597 -34.18 -13.86 10.17
CA THR A 597 -34.60 -12.67 9.43
C THR A 597 -33.38 -11.88 8.94
N LYS A 598 -33.55 -11.15 7.83
CA LYS A 598 -32.53 -10.22 7.32
C LYS A 598 -32.21 -9.12 8.35
N THR A 599 -33.22 -8.62 9.06
CA THR A 599 -33.05 -7.56 10.07
C THR A 599 -32.15 -7.98 11.21
N ASP A 600 -32.24 -9.24 11.68
CA ASP A 600 -31.37 -9.75 12.74
C ASP A 600 -29.91 -9.81 12.27
N LEU A 601 -29.67 -10.28 11.04
CA LEU A 601 -28.35 -10.29 10.43
C LEU A 601 -27.80 -8.87 10.28
N GLU A 602 -28.61 -7.96 9.74
CA GLU A 602 -28.25 -6.56 9.52
C GLU A 602 -27.87 -5.89 10.83
N THR A 603 -28.68 -6.03 11.87
CA THR A 603 -28.40 -5.51 13.21
C THR A 603 -27.08 -6.05 13.76
N ALA A 604 -26.82 -7.36 13.60
CA ALA A 604 -25.59 -7.97 14.06
C ALA A 604 -24.35 -7.48 13.28
N LEU A 605 -24.47 -7.26 11.96
CA LEU A 605 -23.38 -6.72 11.14
C LEU A 605 -23.08 -5.26 11.45
N TYR A 606 -24.11 -4.41 11.65
CA TYR A 606 -23.89 -3.02 12.07
C TYR A 606 -23.30 -2.94 13.48
N ALA A 607 -23.75 -3.77 14.43
CA ALA A 607 -23.18 -3.80 15.77
C ALA A 607 -21.68 -4.16 15.77
N VAL A 608 -21.24 -5.03 14.87
CA VAL A 608 -19.82 -5.34 14.67
C VAL A 608 -19.01 -4.13 14.19
N LEU A 609 -19.60 -3.20 13.43
CA LEU A 609 -18.93 -1.98 12.97
C LEU A 609 -18.73 -0.95 14.10
N ASP A 610 -19.56 -1.04 15.13
CA ASP A 610 -19.57 -0.14 16.30
C ASP A 610 -18.75 -0.70 17.48
N MET A 611 -18.31 -1.97 17.40
CA MET A 611 -17.34 -2.51 18.34
C MET A 611 -16.01 -1.79 18.13
N GLU A 612 -15.67 -0.86 19.03
CA GLU A 612 -14.35 -0.25 19.06
C GLU A 612 -13.28 -1.36 19.11
N TRP A 613 -12.23 -1.20 18.29
CA TRP A 613 -11.16 -2.18 18.02
C TRP A 613 -10.28 -2.54 19.23
N THR A 614 -10.72 -2.26 20.45
CA THR A 614 -9.98 -2.41 21.70
C THR A 614 -10.37 -3.61 22.55
N GLU A 615 -11.44 -4.35 22.24
CA GLU A 615 -11.91 -5.42 23.15
C GLU A 615 -12.19 -6.74 22.42
N PHE A 616 -11.14 -7.54 22.20
CA PHE A 616 -11.28 -9.00 22.26
C PHE A 616 -11.12 -9.44 23.72
N SER A 617 -12.11 -9.14 24.57
CA SER A 617 -12.25 -9.84 25.85
C SER A 617 -13.17 -11.04 25.65
N GLU A 618 -12.68 -12.21 26.05
CA GLU A 618 -13.43 -13.47 26.08
C GLU A 618 -14.72 -13.32 26.90
N GLU A 619 -15.87 -13.55 26.27
CA GLU A 619 -17.03 -14.21 26.89
C GLU A 619 -17.48 -15.39 26.03
#